data_AF-A0A0M8TI60-F1
#
_entry.id   AF-A0A0M8TI60-F1
#
_cell.length_a   1.000
_cell.length_b   1.000
_cell.length_c   1.000
_cell.angle_alpha   90.00
_cell.angle_beta   90.00
_cell.angle_gamma   90.00
#
_symmetry.space_group_name_H-M   'P 1'
#
loop_
_entity.id
_entity.type
_entity.pdbx_description
1 polymer ?
#
loop_
_entity_poly.entity_id
_entity_poly.type
_entity_poly.pdbx_seq_one_letter_code
_entity_poly.pdbx_strand_id
1 'polypeptide(L)'
;MRPARHAGRGPRQVLWQALIMDAPSRGAWSRAGISRDGGPLRETDTVVWLQSGRFYADSRGFAGTTSYEGGQVTFHHEVGVPGHDVGTLRREGAGLVETGTNLDGSTFLEVWIPLGDGADEGGDAAGAAGGTRGDEGSWRVGGTQTVRVGAHVVHVDGAGVGAHFLLPPR
;
A
#
# COMPACT_ATOMS: atom_id res chain seq x y z
N MET A 1 -22.34 -32.95 55.15
CA MET A 1 -21.23 -32.03 54.84
C MET A 1 -20.63 -32.46 53.50
N ARG A 2 -20.81 -31.65 52.43
CA ARG A 2 -20.24 -31.83 51.08
C ARG A 2 -19.83 -30.44 50.57
N PRO A 3 -18.76 -30.30 49.77
CA PRO A 3 -18.06 -29.04 49.57
C PRO A 3 -18.62 -28.16 48.44
N ALA A 4 -18.19 -26.90 48.47
CA ALA A 4 -18.54 -25.78 47.61
C ALA A 4 -18.27 -26.01 46.12
N ARG A 5 -19.13 -25.45 45.27
CA ARG A 5 -18.87 -25.26 43.84
C ARG A 5 -18.26 -23.87 43.62
N HIS A 6 -16.96 -23.83 43.32
CA HIS A 6 -16.36 -22.69 42.61
C HIS A 6 -16.74 -22.77 41.14
N ALA A 7 -17.50 -21.78 40.66
CA ALA A 7 -17.71 -21.56 39.24
C ALA A 7 -16.47 -20.88 38.66
N GLY A 8 -15.61 -21.66 37.99
CA GLY A 8 -14.52 -21.13 37.19
C GLY A 8 -15.07 -20.44 35.95
N ARG A 9 -14.80 -19.13 35.83
CA ARG A 9 -14.88 -18.41 34.55
C ARG A 9 -13.77 -18.94 33.66
N GLY A 10 -14.12 -19.73 32.65
CA GLY A 10 -13.19 -20.09 31.58
C GLY A 10 -12.73 -18.84 30.82
N PRO A 11 -11.50 -18.83 30.28
CA PRO A 11 -11.00 -17.69 29.52
C PRO A 11 -11.84 -17.51 28.26
N ARG A 12 -12.28 -16.26 28.04
CA ARG A 12 -12.90 -15.83 26.79
C ARG A 12 -11.92 -16.12 25.66
N GLN A 13 -12.24 -17.09 24.80
CA GLN A 13 -11.65 -17.20 23.48
C GLN A 13 -11.89 -15.88 22.76
N VAL A 14 -10.84 -15.07 22.66
CA VAL A 14 -10.78 -13.97 21.70
C VAL A 14 -10.67 -14.66 20.35
N LEU A 15 -11.81 -14.83 19.67
CA LEU A 15 -11.79 -15.16 18.24
C LEU A 15 -11.10 -13.99 17.55
N TRP A 16 -9.84 -14.18 17.16
CA TRP A 16 -9.23 -13.40 16.09
C TRP A 16 -10.01 -13.76 14.83
N GLN A 17 -11.07 -13.01 14.55
CA GLN A 17 -11.58 -12.97 13.20
C GLN A 17 -10.41 -12.48 12.36
N ALA A 18 -9.84 -13.38 11.56
CA ALA A 18 -9.08 -12.98 10.40
C ALA A 18 -10.05 -12.11 9.59
N LEU A 19 -9.94 -10.79 9.78
CA LEU A 19 -10.59 -9.82 8.93
C LEU A 19 -10.12 -10.20 7.53
N ILE A 20 -11.05 -10.70 6.71
CA ILE A 20 -10.84 -10.85 5.29
C ILE A 20 -10.45 -9.46 4.82
N MET A 21 -9.16 -9.28 4.52
CA MET A 21 -8.66 -8.02 4.03
C MET A 21 -9.17 -7.91 2.60
N ASP A 22 -10.00 -6.90 2.32
CA ASP A 22 -10.31 -6.52 0.95
C ASP A 22 -9.03 -5.95 0.34
N ALA A 23 -8.27 -6.86 -0.31
CA ALA A 23 -7.07 -6.56 -1.06
C ALA A 23 -7.28 -5.29 -1.88
N PRO A 24 -6.34 -4.32 -1.84
CA PRO A 24 -6.48 -3.14 -2.67
C PRO A 24 -6.46 -3.59 -4.13
N SER A 25 -7.64 -3.54 -4.77
CA SER A 25 -7.76 -3.81 -6.19
C SER A 25 -7.45 -2.57 -7.02
N ARG A 26 -7.41 -1.39 -6.41
CA ARG A 26 -7.06 -0.13 -7.06
C ARG A 26 -6.73 0.95 -6.03
N GLY A 27 -5.82 1.85 -6.38
CA GLY A 27 -5.55 3.08 -5.66
C GLY A 27 -4.11 3.55 -5.83
N ALA A 28 -3.79 4.70 -5.26
CA ALA A 28 -2.43 5.19 -5.15
C ALA A 28 -2.15 5.62 -3.71
N TRP A 29 -0.91 5.42 -3.25
CA TRP A 29 -0.50 5.73 -1.89
C TRP A 29 0.88 6.36 -1.87
N SER A 30 1.06 7.32 -0.97
CA SER A 30 2.38 7.80 -0.56
C SER A 30 2.78 7.07 0.71
N ARG A 31 4.04 6.65 0.79
CA ARG A 31 4.56 6.11 2.04
C ARG A 31 4.80 7.26 3.02
N ALA A 32 4.19 7.15 4.20
CA ALA A 32 4.37 8.11 5.28
C ALA A 32 5.59 7.79 6.14
N GLY A 33 6.05 6.55 6.10
CA GLY A 33 7.13 6.09 6.95
C GLY A 33 7.44 4.62 6.76
N ILE A 34 8.71 4.29 7.01
CA ILE A 34 9.20 2.93 7.16
C ILE A 34 9.94 2.77 8.49
N SER A 35 9.65 1.69 9.19
CA SER A 35 10.40 1.21 10.35
C SER A 35 11.16 -0.03 9.93
N ARG A 36 12.41 -0.13 10.38
CA ARG A 36 13.27 -1.30 10.21
C ARG A 36 13.60 -1.85 11.58
N ASP A 37 13.43 -3.16 11.77
CA ASP A 37 13.77 -3.87 13.02
C ASP A 37 13.15 -3.26 14.29
N GLY A 38 11.90 -2.79 14.19
CA GLY A 38 11.18 -2.14 15.28
C GLY A 38 11.71 -0.74 15.64
N GLY A 39 12.61 -0.18 14.82
CA GLY A 39 13.11 1.19 14.95
C GLY A 39 12.04 2.25 14.69
N PRO A 40 12.40 3.54 14.79
CA PRO A 40 11.47 4.63 14.56
C PRO A 40 10.93 4.63 13.13
N LEU A 41 9.64 4.95 12.98
CA LEU A 41 9.01 5.18 11.69
C LEU A 41 9.55 6.48 11.08
N ARG A 42 10.28 6.39 9.96
CA ARG A 42 10.88 7.53 9.26
C ARG A 42 10.72 7.36 7.75
N GLU A 43 10.52 8.45 7.03
CA GLU A 43 10.65 8.49 5.58
C GLU A 43 11.62 9.61 5.22
N THR A 44 12.57 9.31 4.34
CA THR A 44 13.57 10.27 3.86
C THR A 44 13.31 10.68 2.42
N ASP A 45 12.52 9.90 1.69
CA ASP A 45 12.32 10.03 0.26
C ASP A 45 10.84 10.01 -0.10
N THR A 46 10.49 10.57 -1.26
CA THR A 46 9.13 10.44 -1.78
C THR A 46 8.95 9.04 -2.36
N VAL A 47 8.16 8.20 -1.70
CA VAL A 47 7.82 6.85 -2.17
C VAL A 47 6.34 6.75 -2.47
N VAL A 48 6.03 6.35 -3.70
CA VAL A 48 4.68 6.25 -4.24
C VAL A 48 4.44 4.85 -4.76
N TRP A 49 3.32 4.26 -4.36
CA TRP A 49 2.82 2.99 -4.87
C TRP A 49 1.51 3.22 -5.60
N LEU A 50 1.38 2.61 -6.79
CA LEU A 50 0.18 2.57 -7.59
C LEU A 50 -0.28 1.11 -7.75
N GLN A 51 -1.57 0.85 -7.52
CA GLN A 51 -2.22 -0.43 -7.75
C GLN A 51 -3.37 -0.28 -8.75
N SER A 52 -3.40 -1.12 -9.78
CA SER A 52 -4.46 -1.21 -10.79
C SER A 52 -4.81 -2.67 -11.08
N GLY A 53 -5.92 -3.15 -10.51
CA GLY A 53 -6.27 -4.56 -10.52
C GLY A 53 -5.22 -5.38 -9.79
N ARG A 54 -4.63 -6.37 -10.49
CA ARG A 54 -3.49 -7.15 -10.02
C ARG A 54 -2.13 -6.51 -10.32
N PHE A 55 -2.09 -5.42 -11.08
CA PHE A 55 -0.85 -4.80 -11.53
C PHE A 55 -0.44 -3.68 -10.58
N TYR A 56 0.86 -3.50 -10.40
CA TYR A 56 1.38 -2.42 -9.58
C TYR A 56 2.62 -1.80 -10.19
N ALA A 57 2.90 -0.57 -9.75
CA ALA A 57 4.18 0.08 -9.95
C ALA A 57 4.54 0.91 -8.70
N ASP A 58 5.84 1.06 -8.44
CA ASP A 58 6.39 1.72 -7.27
C ASP A 58 7.53 2.67 -7.70
N SER A 59 7.60 3.84 -7.06
CA SER A 59 8.56 4.89 -7.40
C SER A 59 10.01 4.56 -7.02
N ARG A 60 10.26 3.42 -6.39
CA ARG A 60 11.60 2.83 -6.18
C ARG A 60 12.11 2.07 -7.42
N GLY A 61 11.33 2.04 -8.51
CA GLY A 61 11.72 1.41 -9.77
C GLY A 61 11.29 -0.04 -9.92
N PHE A 62 10.25 -0.46 -9.18
CA PHE A 62 9.66 -1.81 -9.29
C PHE A 62 8.27 -1.74 -9.92
N ALA A 63 7.93 -2.77 -10.69
CA ALA A 63 6.56 -2.98 -11.17
C ALA A 63 6.33 -4.46 -11.47
N GLY A 64 5.06 -4.85 -11.54
CA GLY A 64 4.67 -6.21 -11.88
C GLY A 64 3.28 -6.53 -11.35
N THR A 65 3.12 -7.71 -10.76
CA THR A 65 1.82 -8.17 -10.27
C THR A 65 1.79 -8.46 -8.78
N THR A 66 0.63 -8.28 -8.16
CA THR A 66 0.37 -8.64 -6.77
C THR A 66 -0.56 -9.84 -6.69
N SER A 67 -0.30 -10.72 -5.72
CA SER A 67 -1.21 -11.78 -5.30
C SER A 67 -1.48 -11.66 -3.80
N TYR A 68 -2.70 -12.03 -3.40
CA TYR A 68 -3.13 -11.94 -2.01
C TYR A 68 -3.66 -13.29 -1.52
N GLU A 69 -3.24 -13.70 -0.32
CA GLU A 69 -3.79 -14.83 0.42
C GLU A 69 -4.18 -14.36 1.83
N GLY A 70 -5.47 -14.04 2.00
CA GLY A 70 -5.94 -13.37 3.20
C GLY A 70 -5.26 -12.00 3.38
N GLY A 71 -4.55 -11.82 4.50
CA GLY A 71 -3.76 -10.61 4.75
C GLY A 71 -2.36 -10.64 4.12
N GLN A 72 -1.88 -11.79 3.63
CA GLN A 72 -0.57 -11.87 3.01
C GLN A 72 -0.61 -11.27 1.59
N VAL A 73 0.41 -10.50 1.25
CA VAL A 73 0.65 -9.95 -0.09
C VAL A 73 1.98 -10.47 -0.60
N THR A 74 2.02 -10.79 -1.90
CA THR A 74 3.27 -11.05 -2.63
C THR A 74 3.34 -10.11 -3.82
N PHE A 75 4.42 -9.34 -3.90
CA PHE A 75 4.77 -8.52 -5.05
C PHE A 75 5.71 -9.32 -5.95
N HIS A 76 5.29 -9.59 -7.18
CA HIS A 76 6.09 -10.32 -8.18
C HIS A 76 6.75 -9.31 -9.10
N HIS A 77 8.08 -9.16 -9.02
CA HIS A 77 8.82 -8.12 -9.72
C HIS A 77 9.06 -8.54 -11.17
N GLU A 78 8.38 -7.86 -12.09
CA GLU A 78 8.55 -8.01 -13.55
C GLU A 78 9.45 -6.89 -14.12
N VAL A 79 9.49 -5.74 -13.44
CA VAL A 79 10.40 -4.62 -13.69
C VAL A 79 11.22 -4.34 -12.43
N GLY A 80 12.49 -3.97 -12.62
CA GLY A 80 13.44 -3.72 -11.53
C GLY A 80 14.30 -4.95 -11.23
N VAL A 81 14.75 -5.09 -9.98
CA VAL A 81 15.48 -6.29 -9.54
C VAL A 81 14.50 -7.48 -9.51
N PRO A 82 14.76 -8.58 -10.26
CA PRO A 82 13.89 -9.74 -10.27
C PRO A 82 13.78 -10.38 -8.88
N GLY A 83 12.58 -10.83 -8.53
CA GLY A 83 12.32 -11.45 -7.23
C GLY A 83 10.87 -11.30 -6.80
N HIS A 84 10.62 -11.63 -5.53
CA HIS A 84 9.35 -11.36 -4.89
C HIS A 84 9.55 -10.82 -3.48
N ASP A 85 8.75 -9.84 -3.11
CA ASP A 85 8.64 -9.35 -1.74
C ASP A 85 7.34 -9.89 -1.13
N VAL A 86 7.44 -10.46 0.07
CA VAL A 86 6.29 -11.02 0.80
C VAL A 86 6.06 -10.25 2.08
N GLY A 87 4.83 -9.79 2.26
CA GLY A 87 4.41 -9.02 3.42
C GLY A 87 3.03 -9.43 3.90
N THR A 88 2.59 -8.81 4.98
CA THR A 88 1.22 -8.80 5.46
C THR A 88 0.70 -7.39 5.34
N LEU A 89 -0.39 -7.20 4.62
CA LEU A 89 -1.03 -5.92 4.40
C LEU A 89 -2.32 -5.85 5.20
N ARG A 90 -2.53 -4.74 5.92
CA ARG A 90 -3.74 -4.49 6.72
C ARG A 90 -4.23 -3.07 6.51
N ARG A 91 -5.55 -2.89 6.52
CA ARG A 91 -6.16 -1.55 6.52
C ARG A 91 -6.08 -0.95 7.91
N GLU A 92 -5.69 0.32 7.98
CA GLU A 92 -5.79 1.15 9.17
C GLU A 92 -6.43 2.49 8.81
N GLY A 93 -7.70 2.65 9.17
CA GLY A 93 -8.49 3.78 8.71
C GLY A 93 -8.58 3.81 7.18
N ALA A 94 -8.20 4.93 6.56
CA ALA A 94 -8.10 5.07 5.11
C ALA A 94 -6.75 4.59 4.55
N GLY A 95 -5.75 4.37 5.42
CA GLY A 95 -4.41 3.96 5.04
C GLY A 95 -4.22 2.45 5.00
N LEU A 96 -3.00 2.06 4.63
CA LEU A 96 -2.54 0.68 4.69
C LEU A 96 -1.29 0.61 5.57
N VAL A 97 -1.14 -0.49 6.28
CA VAL A 97 0.11 -0.86 6.92
C VAL A 97 0.57 -2.18 6.34
N GLU A 98 1.81 -2.21 5.91
CA GLU A 98 2.48 -3.41 5.45
C GLU A 98 3.55 -3.80 6.47
N THR A 99 3.69 -5.10 6.75
CA THR A 99 4.77 -5.62 7.58
C THR A 99 5.36 -6.87 6.95
N GLY A 100 6.65 -7.12 7.11
CA GLY A 100 7.26 -8.34 6.59
C GLY A 100 8.65 -8.61 7.16
N THR A 101 9.23 -9.70 6.69
CA THR A 101 10.59 -10.14 7.02
C THR A 101 11.35 -10.34 5.72
N ASN A 102 12.47 -9.66 5.57
CA ASN A 102 13.38 -9.81 4.45
C ASN A 102 14.12 -11.15 4.53
N LEU A 103 14.75 -11.56 3.43
CA LEU A 103 15.50 -12.82 3.35
C LEU A 103 16.67 -12.90 4.35
N ASP A 104 17.25 -11.76 4.74
CA ASP A 104 18.31 -11.67 5.74
C ASP A 104 17.79 -11.73 7.20
N GLY A 105 16.48 -11.88 7.38
CA GLY A 105 15.81 -11.92 8.68
C GLY A 105 15.48 -10.56 9.27
N SER A 106 15.91 -9.45 8.66
CA SER A 106 15.49 -8.11 9.08
C SER A 106 13.98 -7.93 8.85
N THR A 107 13.35 -7.10 9.67
CA THR A 107 11.91 -6.85 9.61
C THR A 107 11.60 -5.43 9.16
N PHE A 108 10.42 -5.24 8.60
CA PHE A 108 9.94 -3.93 8.20
C PHE A 108 8.48 -3.70 8.57
N LEU A 109 8.15 -2.42 8.74
CA LEU A 109 6.79 -1.91 8.80
C LEU A 109 6.72 -0.65 7.93
N GLU A 110 5.82 -0.64 6.95
CA GLU A 110 5.56 0.49 6.07
C GLU A 110 4.15 1.03 6.31
N VAL A 111 4.01 2.36 6.41
CA VAL A 111 2.71 3.03 6.56
C VAL A 111 2.42 3.80 5.28
N TRP A 112 1.26 3.55 4.70
CA TRP A 112 0.83 4.08 3.40
C TRP A 112 -0.43 4.92 3.56
N ILE A 113 -0.37 6.16 3.07
CA ILE A 113 -1.48 7.12 3.08
C ILE A 113 -2.03 7.22 1.66
N PRO A 114 -3.36 7.12 1.47
CA PRO A 114 -3.94 7.21 0.14
C PRO A 114 -3.72 8.61 -0.46
N LEU A 115 -3.32 8.63 -1.72
CA LEU A 115 -3.36 9.81 -2.56
C LEU A 115 -4.78 9.87 -3.13
N GLY A 116 -5.50 10.95 -2.86
CA GLY A 116 -6.88 11.09 -3.33
C GLY A 116 -6.98 10.86 -4.84
N ASP A 117 -8.03 10.15 -5.26
CA ASP A 117 -8.33 9.99 -6.68
C ASP A 117 -8.69 11.37 -7.24
N GLY A 118 -7.85 11.90 -8.13
CA GLY A 118 -8.25 13.04 -8.95
C GLY A 118 -9.46 12.60 -9.77
N ALA A 119 -10.59 13.29 -9.60
CA ALA A 119 -11.83 12.94 -10.28
C ALA A 119 -11.59 12.76 -11.79
N ASP A 120 -12.24 11.74 -12.37
CA ASP A 120 -12.29 11.54 -13.81
C ASP A 120 -12.69 12.85 -14.51
N GLU A 121 -12.12 13.11 -15.69
CA GLU A 121 -12.27 14.36 -16.45
C GLU A 121 -13.72 14.91 -16.43
N GLY A 122 -13.96 15.96 -15.64
CA GLY A 122 -15.25 16.69 -15.63
C GLY A 122 -15.79 17.16 -14.28
N GLY A 123 -15.19 16.81 -13.14
CA GLY A 123 -15.63 17.26 -11.81
C GLY A 123 -14.75 18.37 -11.24
N ASP A 124 -15.34 19.51 -10.87
CA ASP A 124 -14.67 20.61 -10.18
C ASP A 124 -13.83 20.10 -9.00
N ALA A 125 -12.52 20.38 -9.05
CA ALA A 125 -11.54 19.96 -8.06
C ALA A 125 -11.76 20.69 -6.72
N ALA A 126 -12.72 20.21 -5.93
CA ALA A 126 -12.91 20.62 -4.55
C ALA A 126 -13.13 19.36 -3.68
N GLY A 127 -12.05 18.89 -3.06
CA GLY A 127 -12.17 18.00 -1.92
C GLY A 127 -11.24 16.79 -1.90
N ALA A 128 -9.95 17.02 -1.66
CA ALA A 128 -9.12 16.07 -0.93
C ALA A 128 -8.33 16.86 0.12
N ALA A 129 -8.65 16.63 1.40
CA ALA A 129 -7.95 17.23 2.51
C ALA A 129 -6.46 16.84 2.43
N GLY A 130 -5.60 17.83 2.10
CA GLY A 130 -4.15 17.67 2.07
C GLY A 130 -3.43 18.09 0.78
N GLY A 131 -4.14 18.43 -0.31
CA GLY A 131 -3.50 18.79 -1.57
C GLY A 131 -2.97 20.23 -1.62
N THR A 132 -1.67 20.43 -1.36
CA THR A 132 -0.97 21.67 -1.72
C THR A 132 -0.27 21.51 -3.06
N ARG A 133 -0.51 22.47 -3.99
CA ARG A 133 0.11 22.66 -5.32
C ARG A 133 -0.39 21.71 -6.42
N GLY A 134 -0.93 22.28 -7.50
CA GLY A 134 -1.64 21.60 -8.59
C GLY A 134 -0.80 20.72 -9.52
N ASP A 135 0.12 19.95 -8.95
CA ASP A 135 1.05 19.06 -9.64
C ASP A 135 1.00 17.62 -9.15
N GLU A 136 0.36 17.37 -8.02
CA GLU A 136 0.20 16.05 -7.44
C GLU A 136 -1.23 15.55 -7.68
N GLY A 137 -1.36 14.26 -7.95
CA GLY A 137 -2.65 13.67 -8.22
C GLY A 137 -2.56 12.25 -8.76
N SER A 138 -3.72 11.60 -8.82
CA SER A 138 -3.92 10.34 -9.54
C SER A 138 -4.95 10.55 -10.65
N TRP A 139 -4.65 10.05 -11.85
CA TRP A 139 -5.48 10.20 -13.04
C TRP A 139 -5.71 8.85 -13.71
N ARG A 140 -6.86 8.72 -14.38
CA ARG A 140 -7.31 7.50 -15.04
C ARG A 140 -7.86 7.84 -16.42
N VAL A 141 -7.44 7.07 -17.43
CA VAL A 141 -7.95 7.21 -18.81
C VAL A 141 -7.73 5.92 -19.57
N GLY A 142 -8.73 5.43 -20.31
CA GLY A 142 -8.56 4.33 -21.26
C GLY A 142 -7.96 3.03 -20.70
N GLY A 143 -8.24 2.69 -19.44
CA GLY A 143 -7.69 1.50 -18.76
C GLY A 143 -6.32 1.71 -18.10
N THR A 144 -5.73 2.89 -18.27
CA THR A 144 -4.47 3.30 -17.66
C THR A 144 -4.71 4.04 -16.35
N GLN A 145 -3.76 3.92 -15.42
CA GLN A 145 -3.68 4.75 -14.22
C GLN A 145 -2.29 5.37 -14.07
N THR A 146 -2.25 6.65 -13.71
CA THR A 146 -1.01 7.39 -13.46
C THR A 146 -1.14 8.15 -12.14
N VAL A 147 -0.05 8.23 -11.38
CA VAL A 147 0.06 9.07 -10.19
C VAL A 147 1.33 9.90 -10.26
N ARG A 148 1.25 11.15 -9.80
CA ARG A 148 2.40 12.05 -9.64
C ARG A 148 2.44 12.60 -8.22
N VAL A 149 3.63 12.55 -7.62
CA VAL A 149 3.95 13.22 -6.35
C VAL A 149 5.32 13.86 -6.50
N GLY A 150 5.41 15.18 -6.35
CA GLY A 150 6.61 15.94 -6.72
C GLY A 150 7.13 15.64 -8.13
N ALA A 151 8.35 15.11 -8.21
CA ALA A 151 9.00 14.70 -9.46
C ALA A 151 8.70 13.25 -9.86
N HIS A 152 8.18 12.42 -8.96
CA HIS A 152 7.91 11.01 -9.23
C HIS A 152 6.62 10.87 -10.01
N VAL A 153 6.68 10.12 -11.10
CA VAL A 153 5.50 9.67 -11.83
C VAL A 153 5.53 8.16 -11.90
N VAL A 154 4.43 7.53 -11.49
CA VAL A 154 4.24 6.09 -11.51
C VAL A 154 3.00 5.79 -12.34
N HIS A 155 3.10 4.78 -13.20
CA HIS A 155 2.12 4.50 -14.23
C HIS A 155 1.89 3.01 -14.37
N VAL A 156 0.66 2.61 -14.66
CA VAL A 156 0.29 1.27 -15.13
C VAL A 156 -0.59 1.45 -16.37
N ASP A 157 -0.20 0.87 -17.49
CA ASP A 157 -0.95 0.96 -18.74
C ASP A 157 -2.12 -0.05 -18.80
N GLY A 158 -2.93 0.05 -19.86
CA GLY A 158 -4.07 -0.86 -20.07
C GLY A 158 -3.70 -2.34 -20.33
N ALA A 159 -2.43 -2.64 -20.61
CA ALA A 159 -1.91 -4.00 -20.72
C ALA A 159 -1.36 -4.53 -19.39
N GLY A 160 -1.29 -3.68 -18.35
CA GLY A 160 -0.76 -4.02 -17.04
C GLY A 160 0.75 -3.81 -16.90
N VAL A 161 1.40 -3.13 -17.84
CA VAL A 161 2.83 -2.81 -17.75
C VAL A 161 3.01 -1.57 -16.88
N GLY A 162 3.81 -1.71 -15.82
CA GLY A 162 4.11 -0.62 -14.91
C GLY A 162 5.42 0.10 -15.23
N ALA A 163 5.49 1.39 -14.95
CA ALA A 163 6.67 2.23 -15.15
C ALA A 163 6.79 3.30 -14.06
N HIS A 164 8.04 3.71 -13.80
CA HIS A 164 8.39 4.85 -12.97
C HIS A 164 9.35 5.77 -13.72
N PHE A 165 9.15 7.08 -13.61
CA PHE A 165 10.06 8.09 -14.12
C PHE A 165 10.13 9.30 -13.21
N LEU A 166 11.24 10.03 -13.30
CA LEU A 166 11.44 11.31 -12.65
C LEU A 166 11.27 12.42 -13.68
N LEU A 167 10.43 13.41 -13.35
CA LEU A 167 10.37 14.65 -14.10
C LEU A 167 11.63 15.49 -13.83
N PRO A 168 12.13 16.23 -14.83
CA PRO A 168 13.21 17.16 -14.61
C PRO A 168 12.81 18.24 -13.59
N PRO A 169 13.78 18.82 -12.85
CA PRO A 169 13.51 19.98 -12.02
C PRO A 169 12.98 21.14 -12.88
N ARG A 170 12.08 21.93 -12.30
CA ARG A 170 11.53 23.13 -12.93
C ARG A 170 12.49 24.30 -12.92
#